data_AF-A0A6L2ZLL5-F1
#
_entry.id   AF-A0A6L2ZLL5-F1
#
_cell.length_a   1.000
_cell.length_b   1.000
_cell.length_c   1.000
_cell.angle_alpha   90.00
_cell.angle_beta   90.00
_cell.angle_gamma   90.00
#
_symmetry.space_group_name_H-M   'P 1'
#
loop_
_entity.id
_entity.type
_entity.pdbx_description
1 polymer ?
#
loop_
_entity_poly.entity_id
_entity_poly.type
_entity_poly.pdbx_seq_one_letter_code
_entity_poly.pdbx_strand_id
1 'polypeptide(L)'
;MPYAKTASRFGVGMASLMRWNRRITPCTTHNKPATKIDMEALAQDVATYPDDYQYERAQRFGVSAQGIRHALKRLRVSRKKNTSASQS
;
A
#
# COMPACT_ATOMS: atom_id res chain seq x y z
N MET A 1 -5.73 -33.24 22.24
CA MET A 1 -6.61 -33.43 21.07
C MET A 1 -5.73 -33.57 19.83
N PRO A 2 -5.70 -34.71 19.14
CA PRO A 2 -4.88 -34.87 17.94
C PRO A 2 -5.37 -33.92 16.85
N TYR A 3 -4.44 -33.24 16.16
CA TYR A 3 -4.76 -32.30 15.07
C TYR A 3 -5.66 -32.92 13.99
N ALA A 4 -5.66 -34.25 13.84
CA ALA A 4 -6.57 -35.00 12.98
C ALA A 4 -8.06 -34.81 13.35
N LYS A 5 -8.41 -34.87 14.63
CA LYS A 5 -9.80 -34.70 15.09
C LYS A 5 -10.29 -33.28 14.87
N THR A 6 -9.42 -32.30 15.12
CA THR A 6 -9.68 -30.88 14.84
C THR A 6 -9.81 -30.63 13.33
N ALA A 7 -8.93 -31.22 12.51
CA ALA A 7 -8.98 -31.12 11.06
C ALA A 7 -10.32 -31.64 10.50
N SER A 8 -10.74 -32.84 10.91
CA SER A 8 -12.03 -33.41 10.48
C SER A 8 -13.24 -32.60 10.98
N ARG A 9 -13.19 -32.07 12.21
CA ARG A 9 -14.29 -31.26 12.77
C ARG A 9 -14.48 -29.94 12.03
N PHE A 10 -13.40 -29.29 11.63
CA PHE A 10 -13.44 -27.95 11.01
C PHE A 10 -13.26 -27.97 9.49
N GLY A 11 -13.06 -29.15 8.87
CA GLY A 11 -12.81 -29.27 7.43
C GLY A 11 -11.51 -28.61 6.97
N VAL A 12 -10.54 -28.43 7.86
CA VAL A 12 -9.27 -27.75 7.57
C VAL A 12 -8.16 -28.80 7.48
N GLY A 13 -7.30 -28.71 6.46
CA GLY A 13 -6.16 -29.60 6.31
C GLY A 13 -5.22 -29.57 7.52
N MET A 14 -4.70 -30.73 7.92
CA MET A 14 -3.83 -30.87 9.09
C MET A 14 -2.60 -29.93 9.04
N ALA A 15 -2.01 -29.78 7.86
CA ALA A 15 -0.88 -28.87 7.65
C ALA A 15 -1.24 -27.39 7.92
N SER A 16 -2.48 -26.97 7.64
CA SER A 16 -2.94 -25.60 7.94
C SER A 16 -3.08 -25.37 9.45
N LEU A 17 -3.59 -26.35 10.20
CA LEU A 17 -3.62 -26.28 11.66
C LEU A 17 -2.22 -26.21 12.26
N MET A 18 -1.25 -26.98 11.74
CA MET A 18 0.14 -26.89 12.17
C MET A 18 0.77 -25.52 11.85
N ARG A 19 0.47 -24.94 10.68
CA ARG A 19 0.93 -23.59 10.32
C ARG A 19 0.35 -22.51 11.24
N TRP A 20 -0.95 -22.57 11.54
CA TRP A 20 -1.59 -21.65 12.48
C TRP A 20 -1.10 -21.85 13.91
N ASN A 21 -0.80 -23.08 14.32
CA ASN A 21 -0.19 -23.33 15.63
C ASN A 21 1.19 -22.68 15.77
N ARG A 22 1.98 -22.66 14.69
CA ARG A 22 3.28 -21.95 14.65
C ARG A 22 3.14 -20.43 14.58
N ARG A 23 2.03 -19.92 14.05
CA ARG A 23 1.75 -18.48 13.95
C ARG A 23 0.29 -18.22 14.34
N ILE A 24 0.08 -18.07 15.63
CA ILE A 24 -1.25 -17.94 16.25
C ILE A 24 -1.87 -16.56 15.93
N THR A 25 -1.04 -15.53 15.76
CA THR A 25 -1.49 -14.21 15.35
C THR A 25 -1.83 -14.19 13.85
N PRO A 26 -3.03 -13.71 13.46
CA PRO A 26 -3.41 -13.62 12.06
C PRO A 26 -2.51 -12.63 11.32
N CYS A 27 -2.23 -12.93 10.05
CA CYS A 27 -1.53 -12.00 9.18
C CYS A 27 -2.54 -10.96 8.65
N THR A 28 -2.53 -9.76 9.24
CA THR A 28 -3.50 -8.70 8.90
C THR A 28 -3.14 -7.97 7.60
N THR A 29 -1.87 -7.94 7.21
CA THR A 29 -1.38 -7.14 6.09
C THR A 29 -0.51 -7.95 5.15
N HIS A 30 -0.67 -7.72 3.85
CA HIS A 30 0.18 -8.30 2.81
C HIS A 30 1.18 -7.25 2.32
N ASN A 31 2.48 -7.54 2.45
CA ASN A 31 3.55 -6.65 2.00
C ASN A 31 3.79 -6.84 0.48
N LYS A 32 3.00 -6.15 -0.36
CA LYS A 32 3.21 -6.14 -1.82
C LYS A 32 3.86 -4.82 -2.26
N PRO A 33 4.97 -4.86 -3.02
CA PRO A 33 5.62 -3.66 -3.53
C PRO A 33 4.77 -2.96 -4.60
N ALA A 34 5.10 -1.69 -4.87
CA ALA A 34 4.54 -0.96 -6.00
C ALA A 34 5.05 -1.58 -7.31
N THR A 35 4.17 -2.06 -8.19
CA THR A 35 4.59 -2.70 -9.45
C THR A 35 4.63 -1.74 -10.63
N LYS A 36 3.79 -0.68 -10.63
CA LYS A 36 3.63 0.22 -11.79
C LYS A 36 4.27 1.60 -11.63
N ILE A 37 4.58 2.02 -10.40
CA ILE A 37 5.07 3.37 -10.10
C ILE A 37 6.45 3.20 -9.49
N ASP A 38 7.44 3.80 -10.12
CA ASP A 38 8.76 3.97 -9.51
C ASP A 38 8.65 5.02 -8.40
N MET A 39 9.02 4.60 -7.19
CA MET A 39 8.89 5.39 -5.97
C MET A 39 9.95 6.49 -5.89
N GLU A 40 11.15 6.26 -6.46
CA GLU A 40 12.22 7.27 -6.50
C GLU A 40 11.87 8.38 -7.49
N ALA A 41 11.44 7.99 -8.69
CA ALA A 41 10.98 8.95 -9.70
C ALA A 41 9.80 9.80 -9.18
N LEU A 42 8.86 9.20 -8.45
CA LEU A 42 7.75 9.93 -7.84
C LEU A 42 8.24 10.90 -6.74
N ALA A 43 9.22 10.50 -5.93
CA ALA A 43 9.78 11.39 -4.90
C ALA A 43 10.45 12.62 -5.52
N GLN A 44 11.16 12.44 -6.64
CA GLN A 44 11.76 13.54 -7.39
C GLN A 44 10.70 14.46 -8.00
N ASP A 45 9.65 13.92 -8.62
CA ASP A 45 8.53 14.71 -9.17
C ASP A 45 7.79 15.50 -8.08
N VAL A 46 7.67 14.96 -6.86
CA VAL A 46 7.11 15.68 -5.70
C VAL A 46 8.01 16.83 -5.26
N ALA A 47 9.34 16.66 -5.30
CA ALA A 47 10.28 17.72 -4.95
C ALA A 47 10.33 18.84 -6.01
N THR A 48 10.29 18.49 -7.30
CA THR A 48 10.31 19.46 -8.40
C THR A 48 9.02 20.26 -8.50
N TYR A 49 7.87 19.60 -8.33
CA TYR A 49 6.56 20.22 -8.49
C TYR A 49 5.70 20.05 -7.25
N PRO A 50 5.93 20.77 -6.15
CA PRO A 50 5.24 20.53 -4.88
C PRO A 50 3.74 20.86 -4.90
N ASP A 51 3.30 21.76 -5.79
CA ASP A 51 1.92 22.24 -5.90
C ASP A 51 1.04 21.44 -6.87
N ASP A 52 1.65 20.58 -7.68
CA ASP A 52 0.93 19.82 -8.71
C ASP A 52 -0.10 18.86 -8.13
N TYR A 53 -1.23 18.82 -8.81
CA TYR A 53 -2.33 17.94 -8.49
C TYR A 53 -2.00 16.48 -8.84
N GLN A 54 -2.69 15.56 -8.15
CA GLN A 54 -2.51 14.12 -8.38
C GLN A 54 -2.82 13.70 -9.83
N TYR A 55 -3.72 14.41 -10.53
CA TYR A 55 -4.07 14.10 -11.92
C TYR A 55 -2.98 14.54 -12.91
N GLU A 56 -2.29 15.65 -12.66
CA GLU A 56 -1.17 16.13 -13.50
C GLU A 56 0.01 15.16 -13.40
N ARG A 57 0.34 14.76 -12.17
CA ARG A 57 1.35 13.72 -11.93
C ARG A 57 0.97 12.41 -12.60
N ALA A 58 -0.30 12.02 -12.49
CA ALA A 58 -0.79 10.79 -13.10
C ALA A 58 -0.61 10.77 -14.63
N GLN A 59 -0.78 11.91 -15.31
CA GLN A 59 -0.49 12.04 -16.74
C GLN A 59 0.99 11.84 -17.05
N ARG A 60 1.92 12.40 -16.25
CA ARG A 60 3.36 12.20 -16.43
C ARG A 60 3.79 10.74 -16.30
N PHE A 61 3.23 10.04 -15.31
CA PHE A 61 3.56 8.65 -15.03
C PHE A 61 2.71 7.63 -15.82
N GLY A 62 1.72 8.09 -16.60
CA GLY A 62 0.81 7.20 -17.34
C GLY A 62 -0.04 6.29 -16.45
N VAL A 63 -0.34 6.72 -15.22
CA VAL A 63 -1.10 5.96 -14.22
C VAL A 63 -2.42 6.66 -13.88
N SER A 64 -3.25 6.04 -13.03
CA SER A 64 -4.44 6.70 -12.52
C SER A 64 -4.10 7.64 -11.35
N ALA A 65 -4.88 8.71 -11.19
CA ALA A 65 -4.76 9.63 -10.04
C ALA A 65 -4.88 8.91 -8.69
N GLN A 66 -5.74 7.88 -8.61
CA GLN A 66 -5.84 7.02 -7.43
C GLN A 66 -4.53 6.28 -7.14
N GLY A 67 -3.85 5.79 -8.17
CA GLY A 67 -2.55 5.13 -8.06
C GLY A 67 -1.49 6.06 -7.46
N ILE A 68 -1.42 7.30 -7.96
CA ILE A 68 -0.56 8.35 -7.39
C ILE A 68 -0.91 8.60 -5.92
N ARG A 69 -2.19 8.72 -5.57
CA ARG A 69 -2.63 8.90 -4.17
C ARG A 69 -2.10 7.79 -3.25
N HIS A 70 -2.18 6.53 -3.68
CA HIS A 70 -1.67 5.40 -2.90
C HIS A 70 -0.14 5.41 -2.82
N ALA A 71 0.55 5.81 -3.88
CA ALA A 71 2.01 5.95 -3.89
C ALA A 71 2.49 7.08 -2.96
N LEU A 72 1.83 8.24 -2.97
CA LEU A 72 2.12 9.35 -2.04
C LEU A 72 1.92 8.94 -0.57
N LYS A 73 0.87 8.15 -0.27
CA LYS A 73 0.68 7.59 1.07
C LYS A 73 1.82 6.67 1.51
N ARG A 74 2.39 5.88 0.58
CA ARG A 74 3.57 5.03 0.87
C ARG A 74 4.81 5.88 1.16
N LEU A 75 4.99 6.99 0.44
CA LEU A 75 6.05 7.97 0.69
C LEU A 75 5.83 8.84 1.94
N ARG A 76 4.68 8.69 2.63
CA ARG A 76 4.26 9.54 3.77
C ARG A 76 4.20 11.04 3.42
N VAL A 77 4.02 11.37 2.15
CA VAL A 77 3.85 12.75 1.69
C VAL A 77 2.41 13.17 1.95
N SER A 78 2.23 14.18 2.78
CA SER A 78 0.94 14.84 3.01
C SER A 78 1.15 16.34 2.90
N ARG A 79 0.45 16.98 1.96
CA ARG A 79 0.48 18.43 1.79
C ARG A 79 -0.93 18.98 1.95
N LYS A 80 -1.09 19.83 2.96
CA LYS A 80 -2.28 20.65 3.14
C LYS A 80 -2.09 21.91 2.29
N LYS A 81 -3.07 22.25 1.46
CA LYS A 81 -3.04 23.50 0.72
C LYS A 81 -3.17 24.66 1.70
N ASN A 82 -2.27 25.64 1.60
CA ASN A 82 -2.41 26.91 2.30
C ASN A 82 -3.36 27.79 1.48
N THR A 83 -4.33 28.41 2.14
CA THR A 83 -5.31 29.31 1.50
C THR A 83 -4.73 30.71 1.23
N SER A 84 -3.50 30.98 1.65
CA SER A 84 -2.79 32.20 1.28
C SER A 84 -2.46 32.17 -0.20
N ALA A 85 -2.96 33.16 -0.95
CA ALA A 85 -2.61 33.37 -2.34
C ALA A 85 -1.08 33.39 -2.50
N SER A 86 -0.56 32.70 -3.52
CA SER A 86 0.85 32.79 -3.89
C SER A 86 1.20 34.26 -4.12
N GLN A 87 2.19 34.77 -3.39
CA GLN A 87 2.80 36.02 -3.80
C GLN A 87 3.72 35.73 -4.98
N SER A 88 3.34 36.32 -6.12
CA SER A 88 4.11 36.49 -7.36
C SER A 88 4.22 35.27 -8.27
#